data_AF-A0A937R3U6-F1
#
_entry.id   AF-A0A937R3U6-F1
#
_cell.length_a   1.000
_cell.length_b   1.000
_cell.length_c   1.000
_cell.angle_alpha   90.00
_cell.angle_beta   90.00
_cell.angle_gamma   90.00
#
_symmetry.space_group_name_H-M   'P 1'
#
loop_
_entity.id
_entity.type
_entity.pdbx_description
1 polymer ?
#
loop_
_entity_poly.entity_id
_entity_poly.type
_entity_poly.pdbx_seq_one_letter_code
_entity_poly.pdbx_strand_id
1 'polypeptide(L)'
;KTEEDLIDRFDYGLYSHILVAPLNRAGFEPDMLMMYGNPAQIMRLVHGALYNQGGAVQSSAMGRLGCATIITAMKNDECRYLLPGNGDRIFGMTQDYEMSFLIPASKIDTVLDGLAKTHKGGIRYPITSFFNFQAAFPPSYQEQMKIWEEEGDL
;
A
#
# COMPACT_ATOMS: atom_id res chain seq x y z
N LYS A 1 28.31 -8.20 14.97
CA LYS A 1 27.81 -7.09 14.13
C LYS A 1 26.55 -6.59 14.80
N THR A 2 26.43 -5.29 15.04
CA THR A 2 25.16 -4.75 15.50
C THR A 2 24.19 -4.73 14.32
N GLU A 3 22.90 -4.61 14.59
CA GLU A 3 21.88 -4.57 13.53
C GLU A 3 22.11 -3.35 12.61
N GLU A 4 22.56 -2.23 13.19
CA GLU A 4 22.91 -1.00 12.49
C GLU A 4 24.05 -1.19 11.47
N ASP A 5 24.93 -2.19 11.67
CA ASP A 5 25.99 -2.52 10.71
C ASP A 5 25.47 -3.27 9.47
N LEU A 6 24.24 -3.79 9.51
CA LEU A 6 23.64 -4.65 8.49
C LEU A 6 22.60 -3.93 7.63
N ILE A 7 22.38 -2.64 7.88
CA ILE A 7 21.35 -1.84 7.22
C ILE A 7 22.03 -0.81 6.31
N ASP A 8 21.34 -0.46 5.21
CA ASP A 8 21.81 0.59 4.31
C ASP A 8 21.96 1.92 5.04
N ARG A 9 23.08 2.58 4.74
CA ARG A 9 23.39 3.94 5.17
C ARG A 9 23.95 4.75 4.00
N PHE A 10 23.80 6.06 4.10
CA PHE A 10 24.55 7.00 3.27
C PHE A 10 25.98 7.12 3.77
N ASP A 11 26.87 7.53 2.87
CA ASP A 11 28.22 7.92 3.26
C ASP A 11 28.17 9.17 4.13
N TYR A 12 29.08 9.22 5.11
CA TYR A 12 29.14 10.34 6.03
C TYR A 12 29.41 11.64 5.27
N GLY A 13 28.57 12.66 5.51
CA GLY A 13 28.68 13.98 4.87
C GLY A 13 28.02 14.08 3.49
N LEU A 14 27.43 13.01 2.95
CA LEU A 14 26.74 13.06 1.65
C LEU A 14 25.55 14.04 1.66
N TYR A 15 24.77 14.02 2.74
CA TYR A 15 23.67 14.94 2.97
C TYR A 15 23.86 15.68 4.28
N SER A 16 23.52 16.97 4.29
CA SER A 16 23.58 17.82 5.49
C SER A 16 22.21 17.99 6.17
N HIS A 17 21.12 17.87 5.41
CA HIS A 17 19.76 18.13 5.87
C HIS A 17 18.76 17.18 5.18
N ILE A 18 17.60 16.99 5.81
CA ILE A 18 16.44 16.30 5.23
C ILE A 18 15.28 17.28 5.24
N LEU A 19 14.60 17.41 4.11
CA LEU A 19 13.39 18.22 3.97
C LEU A 19 12.18 17.30 3.89
N VAL A 20 11.16 17.59 4.69
CA VAL A 20 9.90 16.83 4.71
C VAL A 20 8.74 17.82 4.71
N ALA A 21 7.80 17.62 3.81
CA ALA A 21 6.58 18.43 3.74
C ALA A 21 5.41 17.58 3.22
N PRO A 22 4.16 17.90 3.62
CA PRO A 22 2.99 17.39 2.92
C PRO A 22 3.07 17.76 1.44
N LEU A 23 2.73 16.83 0.54
CA LEU A 23 2.89 17.01 -0.91
C LEU A 23 2.23 18.30 -1.43
N ASN A 24 1.05 18.65 -0.93
CA ASN A 24 0.31 19.85 -1.32
C ASN A 24 0.88 21.16 -0.74
N ARG A 25 1.90 21.09 0.10
CA ARG A 25 2.59 22.24 0.73
C ARG A 25 4.09 22.23 0.47
N ALA A 26 4.60 21.27 -0.29
CA ALA A 26 6.01 21.19 -0.63
C ALA A 26 6.40 22.39 -1.50
N GLY A 27 7.31 23.22 -0.99
CA GLY A 27 7.92 24.34 -1.73
C GLY A 27 9.22 23.95 -2.42
N PHE A 28 9.49 22.66 -2.56
CA PHE A 28 10.69 22.08 -3.13
C PHE A 28 10.32 20.82 -3.94
N GLU A 29 11.17 20.43 -4.88
CA GLU A 29 11.00 19.18 -5.63
C GLU A 29 11.50 18.00 -4.75
N PRO A 30 10.64 17.04 -4.38
CA PRO A 30 11.04 15.94 -3.51
C PRO A 30 11.78 14.84 -4.29
N ASP A 31 12.85 14.30 -3.71
CA ASP A 31 13.55 13.14 -4.27
C ASP A 31 12.70 11.85 -4.21
N MET A 32 11.69 11.83 -3.33
CA MET A 32 10.84 10.68 -3.07
C MET A 32 9.53 11.10 -2.42
N LEU A 33 8.48 10.33 -2.69
CA LEU A 33 7.21 10.40 -1.95
C LEU A 33 7.09 9.23 -0.97
N MET A 34 6.64 9.53 0.25
CA MET A 34 6.26 8.53 1.24
C MET A 34 4.76 8.67 1.50
N MET A 35 4.02 7.57 1.35
CA MET A 35 2.57 7.53 1.58
C MET A 35 2.24 6.48 2.62
N TYR A 36 1.37 6.83 3.57
CA TYR A 36 0.80 5.91 4.54
C TYR A 36 -0.61 5.50 4.09
N GLY A 37 -0.97 4.24 4.33
CA GLY A 37 -2.29 3.71 4.02
C GLY A 37 -2.43 2.27 4.50
N ASN A 38 -3.65 1.74 4.46
CA ASN A 38 -3.87 0.35 4.85
C ASN A 38 -3.25 -0.63 3.83
N PRO A 39 -3.06 -1.91 4.19
CA PRO A 39 -2.46 -2.90 3.30
C PRO A 39 -3.13 -3.01 1.92
N ALA A 40 -4.45 -2.80 1.83
CA ALA A 40 -5.15 -2.81 0.55
C ALA A 40 -4.81 -1.59 -0.33
N GLN A 41 -4.62 -0.41 0.27
CA GLN A 41 -4.13 0.78 -0.44
C GLN A 41 -2.67 0.60 -0.87
N ILE A 42 -1.81 0.02 -0.01
CA ILE A 42 -0.42 -0.27 -0.37
C ILE A 42 -0.35 -1.30 -1.51
N MET A 43 -1.20 -2.33 -1.49
CA MET A 43 -1.32 -3.27 -2.61
C MET A 43 -1.69 -2.57 -3.92
N ARG A 44 -2.53 -1.53 -3.90
CA ARG A 44 -2.82 -0.74 -5.12
C ARG A 44 -1.56 -0.06 -5.66
N LEU A 45 -0.72 0.50 -4.79
CA LEU A 45 0.55 1.11 -5.17
C LEU A 45 1.53 0.09 -5.75
N VAL A 46 1.59 -1.11 -5.16
CA VAL A 46 2.38 -2.24 -5.70
C VAL A 46 1.90 -2.61 -7.11
N HIS A 47 0.60 -2.70 -7.35
CA HIS A 47 0.08 -2.93 -8.71
C HIS A 47 0.49 -1.82 -9.68
N GLY A 48 0.49 -0.56 -9.24
CA GLY A 48 0.95 0.58 -10.05
C GLY A 48 2.43 0.45 -10.42
N ALA A 49 3.30 0.23 -9.42
CA ALA A 49 4.74 0.10 -9.61
C ALA A 49 5.12 -1.05 -10.56
N LEU A 50 4.41 -2.18 -10.46
CA LEU A 50 4.74 -3.39 -11.23
C LEU A 50 4.00 -3.50 -12.57
N TYR A 51 3.10 -2.58 -12.91
CA TYR A 51 2.24 -2.74 -14.10
C TYR A 51 3.05 -2.87 -15.39
N ASN A 52 4.03 -1.97 -15.60
CA ASN A 52 4.87 -1.99 -16.81
C ASN A 52 6.16 -2.82 -16.61
N GLN A 53 6.62 -3.02 -15.38
CA GLN A 53 7.89 -3.67 -15.06
C GLN A 53 7.77 -5.18 -14.77
N GLY A 54 6.59 -5.64 -14.33
CA GLY A 54 6.41 -6.98 -13.80
C GLY A 54 7.22 -7.23 -12.53
N GLY A 55 7.37 -8.50 -12.13
CA GLY A 55 8.22 -8.88 -10.99
C GLY A 55 7.58 -8.63 -9.62
N ALA A 56 8.38 -8.14 -8.67
CA ALA A 56 7.96 -7.93 -7.28
C ALA A 56 8.63 -6.69 -6.67
N VAL A 57 7.88 -5.95 -5.84
CA VAL A 57 8.44 -4.90 -4.98
C VAL A 57 9.17 -5.58 -3.83
N GLN A 58 10.48 -5.38 -3.72
CA GLN A 58 11.32 -6.02 -2.71
C GLN A 58 11.44 -5.15 -1.46
N SER A 59 11.10 -5.66 -0.28
CA SER A 59 11.29 -4.94 0.99
C SER A 59 11.78 -5.85 2.10
N SER A 60 12.50 -5.28 3.06
CA SER A 60 12.89 -5.94 4.31
C SER A 60 12.15 -5.31 5.49
N ALA A 61 11.83 -6.13 6.50
CA ALA A 61 11.18 -5.69 7.73
C ALA A 61 12.07 -6.03 8.93
N MET A 62 12.37 -5.01 9.73
CA MET A 62 13.33 -5.10 10.83
C MET A 62 12.66 -4.92 12.21
N GLY A 63 11.39 -4.49 12.27
CA GLY A 63 10.66 -4.20 13.53
C GLY A 63 11.15 -2.95 14.28
N ARG A 64 12.34 -2.46 13.95
CA ARG A 64 12.95 -1.17 14.29
C ARG A 64 13.65 -0.60 13.06
N LEU A 65 14.13 0.64 13.14
CA LEU A 65 14.92 1.26 12.07
C LEU A 65 14.23 1.30 10.68
N GLY A 66 12.89 1.34 10.66
CA GLY A 66 12.11 1.40 9.41
C GLY A 66 12.44 2.61 8.53
N CYS A 67 12.86 3.72 9.14
CA CYS A 67 13.34 4.90 8.42
C CYS A 67 14.55 4.62 7.51
N ALA A 68 15.34 3.59 7.78
CA ALA A 68 16.45 3.22 6.91
C ALA A 68 16.00 2.67 5.55
N THR A 69 14.74 2.23 5.42
CA THR A 69 14.17 1.85 4.12
C THR A 69 14.12 3.04 3.15
N ILE A 70 14.06 4.28 3.65
CA ILE A 70 14.19 5.49 2.82
C ILE A 70 15.55 5.50 2.12
N ILE A 71 16.62 5.16 2.85
CA ILE A 71 17.98 5.11 2.32
C ILE A 71 18.08 4.00 1.25
N THR A 72 17.59 2.80 1.55
CA THR A 72 17.56 1.69 0.58
C THR A 72 16.77 2.05 -0.68
N ALA A 73 15.63 2.70 -0.55
CA ALA A 73 14.80 3.10 -1.69
C ALA A 73 15.51 4.17 -2.55
N MET A 74 16.17 5.14 -1.93
CA MET A 74 16.94 6.18 -2.63
C MET A 74 18.18 5.61 -3.34
N LYS A 75 18.94 4.73 -2.67
CA LYS A 75 20.17 4.14 -3.24
C LYS A 75 19.90 3.24 -4.44
N ASN A 76 18.80 2.48 -4.40
CA ASN A 76 18.45 1.53 -5.46
C ASN A 76 17.54 2.14 -6.52
N ASP A 77 17.01 3.35 -6.30
CA ASP A 77 15.99 3.96 -7.17
C ASP A 77 14.79 3.01 -7.40
N GLU A 78 14.32 2.38 -6.33
CA GLU A 78 13.26 1.38 -6.37
C GLU A 78 12.13 1.70 -5.39
N CYS A 79 10.89 1.39 -5.78
CA CYS A 79 9.77 1.45 -4.85
C CYS A 79 9.96 0.43 -3.71
N ARG A 80 9.56 0.79 -2.50
CA ARG A 80 9.65 -0.07 -1.30
C ARG A 80 8.39 0.12 -0.47
N TYR A 81 7.86 -0.95 0.13
CA TYR A 81 6.91 -0.82 1.24
C TYR A 81 7.62 -1.01 2.59
N LEU A 82 7.07 -0.42 3.64
CA LEU A 82 7.61 -0.51 4.99
C LEU A 82 6.51 -0.97 5.96
N LEU A 83 6.88 -1.93 6.80
CA LEU A 83 6.12 -2.28 8.00
C LEU A 83 6.50 -1.27 9.10
N PRO A 84 5.59 -0.40 9.56
CA PRO A 84 5.92 0.61 10.54
C PRO A 84 6.45 -0.02 11.83
N GLY A 85 7.40 0.62 12.51
CA GLY A 85 7.93 0.17 13.79
C GLY A 85 7.32 0.91 14.99
N ASN A 86 7.97 0.77 16.15
CA ASN A 86 7.57 1.52 17.36
C ASN A 86 7.75 3.04 17.18
N GLY A 87 8.81 3.48 16.49
CA GLY A 87 9.07 4.90 16.25
C GLY A 87 7.98 5.54 15.40
N ASP A 88 7.57 4.89 14.31
CA ASP A 88 6.47 5.34 13.45
C ASP A 88 5.15 5.46 14.24
N ARG A 89 4.85 4.51 15.12
CA ARG A 89 3.62 4.53 15.93
C ARG A 89 3.65 5.58 17.03
N ILE A 90 4.74 5.65 17.79
CA ILE A 90 4.85 6.54 18.96
C ILE A 90 5.00 8.00 18.53
N PHE A 91 5.89 8.28 17.57
CA PHE A 91 6.24 9.64 17.17
C PHE A 91 5.53 10.07 15.89
N GLY A 92 5.38 9.16 14.92
CA GLY A 92 4.68 9.41 13.67
C GLY A 92 3.16 9.22 13.75
N MET A 93 2.66 8.73 14.89
CA MET A 93 1.24 8.42 15.12
C MET A 93 0.63 7.49 14.06
N THR A 94 1.47 6.67 13.41
CA THR A 94 1.02 5.67 12.44
C THR A 94 0.12 4.65 13.13
N GLN A 95 -0.99 4.29 12.50
CA GLN A 95 -1.98 3.38 13.06
C GLN A 95 -1.60 1.92 12.84
N ASP A 96 -2.16 1.02 13.65
CA ASP A 96 -1.85 -0.43 13.57
C ASP A 96 -2.28 -1.09 12.27
N TYR A 97 -3.27 -0.50 11.59
CA TYR A 97 -3.76 -0.93 10.29
C TYR A 97 -3.09 -0.19 9.13
N GLU A 98 -2.07 0.63 9.38
CA GLU A 98 -1.33 1.36 8.35
C GLU A 98 0.01 0.70 8.04
N MET A 99 0.40 0.86 6.78
CA MET A 99 1.70 0.58 6.22
C MET A 99 2.17 1.82 5.46
N SER A 100 3.44 1.88 5.09
CA SER A 100 3.93 2.94 4.20
C SER A 100 4.52 2.41 2.91
N PHE A 101 4.50 3.25 1.88
CA PHE A 101 5.07 2.99 0.57
C PHE A 101 5.91 4.19 0.14
N LEU A 102 7.09 3.88 -0.38
CA LEU A 102 8.12 4.82 -0.82
C LEU A 102 8.20 4.76 -2.35
N ILE A 103 8.09 5.91 -3.00
CA ILE A 103 8.14 6.06 -4.46
C ILE A 103 9.26 7.06 -4.79
N PRO A 104 10.42 6.60 -5.30
CA PRO A 104 11.43 7.51 -5.83
C PRO A 104 10.83 8.42 -6.90
N ALA A 105 11.28 9.68 -7.00
CA ALA A 105 10.76 10.65 -7.95
C ALA A 105 10.74 10.12 -9.40
N SER A 106 11.78 9.38 -9.79
CA SER A 106 11.93 8.74 -11.10
C SER A 106 10.83 7.72 -11.44
N LYS A 107 10.11 7.20 -10.44
CA LYS A 107 9.09 6.13 -10.60
C LYS A 107 7.66 6.65 -10.51
N ILE A 108 7.44 7.91 -10.12
CA ILE A 108 6.10 8.46 -9.87
C ILE A 108 5.19 8.27 -11.08
N ASP A 109 5.64 8.69 -12.26
CA ASP A 109 4.84 8.58 -13.49
C ASP A 109 4.50 7.13 -13.84
N THR A 110 5.44 6.20 -13.62
CA THR A 110 5.21 4.77 -13.83
C THR A 110 4.14 4.24 -12.88
N VAL A 111 4.20 4.60 -11.59
CA VAL A 111 3.20 4.17 -10.60
C VAL A 111 1.82 4.74 -10.94
N LEU A 112 1.74 6.03 -11.31
CA LEU A 112 0.48 6.68 -11.67
C LEU A 112 -0.16 6.07 -12.92
N ASP A 113 0.63 5.85 -13.97
CA ASP A 113 0.19 5.17 -15.19
C ASP A 113 -0.32 3.74 -14.89
N GLY A 114 0.45 2.96 -14.13
CA GLY A 114 0.06 1.62 -13.72
C GLY A 114 -1.21 1.59 -12.87
N LEU A 115 -1.38 2.55 -11.96
CA LEU A 115 -2.60 2.71 -11.18
C LEU A 115 -3.81 2.98 -12.09
N ALA A 116 -3.68 3.90 -13.05
CA ALA A 116 -4.74 4.24 -13.99
C ALA A 116 -5.12 3.04 -14.88
N LYS A 117 -4.13 2.32 -15.42
CA LYS A 117 -4.37 1.16 -16.29
C LYS A 117 -4.96 -0.03 -15.54
N THR A 118 -4.47 -0.33 -14.34
CA THR A 118 -5.05 -1.41 -13.51
C THR A 118 -6.47 -1.08 -13.07
N HIS A 119 -6.77 0.20 -12.81
CA HIS A 119 -8.13 0.65 -12.51
C HIS A 119 -9.08 0.48 -13.69
N LYS A 120 -8.63 0.84 -14.90
CA LYS A 120 -9.37 0.58 -16.14
C LYS A 120 -9.60 -0.92 -16.37
N GLY A 121 -8.64 -1.76 -15.99
CA GLY A 121 -8.74 -3.22 -16.03
C GLY A 121 -9.64 -3.86 -14.96
N GLY A 122 -10.27 -3.05 -14.09
CA GLY A 122 -11.24 -3.55 -13.10
C GLY A 122 -10.70 -3.72 -11.69
N ILE A 123 -9.40 -3.51 -11.45
CA ILE A 123 -8.85 -3.54 -10.09
C ILE A 123 -9.20 -2.23 -9.38
N ARG A 124 -10.09 -2.31 -8.37
CA ARG A 124 -10.60 -1.14 -7.64
C ARG A 124 -10.16 -1.13 -6.18
N TYR A 125 -10.26 0.05 -5.59
CA TYR A 125 -10.26 0.25 -4.15
C TYR A 125 -11.52 1.06 -3.80
N PRO A 126 -12.32 0.71 -2.79
CA PRO A 126 -12.15 -0.43 -1.87
C PRO A 126 -12.14 -1.81 -2.56
N ILE A 127 -11.54 -2.82 -1.91
CA ILE A 127 -11.45 -4.17 -2.46
C ILE A 127 -12.85 -4.79 -2.50
N THR A 128 -13.24 -5.29 -3.66
CA THR A 128 -14.53 -5.96 -3.86
C THR A 128 -14.53 -7.30 -3.14
N SER A 129 -15.52 -7.53 -2.28
CA SER A 129 -15.76 -8.85 -1.70
C SER A 129 -16.56 -9.71 -2.67
N PHE A 130 -16.35 -11.03 -2.61
CA PHE A 130 -17.12 -11.98 -3.40
C PHE A 130 -18.53 -12.11 -2.81
N PHE A 131 -19.53 -11.59 -3.52
CA PHE A 131 -20.94 -11.63 -3.12
C PHE A 131 -21.81 -12.57 -3.99
N ASN A 132 -21.22 -13.42 -4.82
CA ASN A 132 -21.97 -14.33 -5.71
C ASN A 132 -22.50 -15.58 -4.97
N PHE A 133 -22.77 -15.48 -3.67
CA PHE A 133 -23.44 -16.54 -2.94
C PHE A 133 -24.95 -16.34 -3.02
N GLN A 134 -25.69 -17.44 -3.23
CA GLN A 134 -27.15 -17.40 -3.14
C GLN A 134 -27.54 -17.28 -1.67
N ALA A 135 -28.39 -16.31 -1.35
CA ALA A 135 -28.94 -16.20 -0.01
C ALA A 135 -29.80 -17.44 0.27
N ALA A 136 -29.42 -18.22 1.29
CA ALA A 136 -30.27 -19.26 1.82
C ALA A 136 -31.18 -18.64 2.89
N PHE A 137 -32.48 -18.60 2.62
CA PHE A 137 -33.46 -18.17 3.61
C PHE A 137 -33.61 -19.25 4.70
N PRO A 138 -34.00 -18.87 5.93
CA PRO A 138 -34.33 -19.84 6.98
C PRO A 138 -35.42 -20.83 6.50
N PRO A 139 -35.48 -22.07 7.03
CA PRO A 139 -36.42 -23.09 6.57
C PRO A 139 -37.89 -22.64 6.55
N SER A 140 -38.32 -21.81 7.51
CA SER A 140 -39.69 -21.28 7.57
C SER A 140 -40.07 -20.43 6.36
N TYR A 141 -39.11 -19.66 5.82
CA TYR A 141 -39.31 -18.84 4.62
C TYR A 141 -39.27 -19.69 3.35
N GLN A 142 -38.52 -20.79 3.35
CA GLN A 142 -38.52 -21.75 2.24
C GLN A 142 -39.88 -22.47 2.15
N GLU A 143 -40.49 -22.84 3.28
CA GLU A 143 -41.86 -23.37 3.30
C GLU A 143 -42.87 -22.34 2.80
N GLN A 144 -42.73 -21.07 3.19
CA GLN A 144 -43.60 -20.00 2.69
C GLN A 144 -43.47 -19.78 1.17
N MET A 145 -42.25 -19.87 0.62
CA MET A 145 -42.04 -19.81 -0.83
C MET A 145 -42.74 -20.96 -1.56
N LYS A 146 -42.74 -22.18 -1.01
CA LYS A 146 -43.48 -23.32 -1.58
C LYS A 146 -44.99 -23.05 -1.62
N ILE A 147 -45.54 -22.50 -0.53
CA ILE A 147 -46.96 -22.15 -0.46
C ILE A 147 -47.30 -21.12 -1.54
N TRP A 148 -46.47 -20.07 -1.71
CA TRP A 148 -46.68 -19.04 -2.73
C TRP A 148 -46.55 -19.56 -4.17
N GLU A 149 -45.65 -20.52 -4.42
CA GLU A 149 -45.56 -21.22 -5.71
C GLU A 149 -46.80 -22.08 -5.99
N GLU A 150 -47.36 -22.75 -4.96
CA GLU A 150 -48.59 -23.56 -5.08
C GLU A 150 -49.85 -22.70 -5.28
N GLU A 151 -49.91 -21.52 -4.67
CA GLU A 151 -51.01 -20.55 -4.79
C GLU A 151 -50.97 -19.75 -6.10
N GLY A 152 -49.86 -19.81 -6.85
CA GLY A 152 -49.68 -19.10 -8.13
C GLY A 152 -49.34 -17.62 -7.99
N ASP A 153 -48.87 -17.20 -6.80
CA ASP A 153 -48.48 -15.83 -6.48
C ASP A 153 -47.02 -15.51 -6.86
N LEU A 154 -46.28 -16.51 -7.38
CA LEU A 154 -44.91 -16.43 -7.91
C LEU A 154 -44.80 -16.94 -9.34
#